data_AF-A0A1R0M8L3-F1
#
_entry.id   AF-A0A1R0M8L3-F1
#
_cell.length_a   1.000
_cell.length_b   1.000
_cell.length_c   1.000
_cell.angle_alpha   90.00
_cell.angle_beta   90.00
_cell.angle_gamma   90.00
#
_symmetry.space_group_name_H-M   'P 1'
#
loop_
_entity.id
_entity.type
_entity.pdbx_description
1 polymer ?
#
loop_
_entity_poly.entity_id
_entity_poly.type
_entity_poly.pdbx_seq_one_letter_code
_entity_poly.pdbx_strand_id
1 'polypeptide(L)' 'MSEMDGFEDLIGEFAKELEGKALEHVASTAFKAARLSGLVMKEARECGLPKDLAEGMAANVWQIIMIPSSAQIVEAGE' A
#
# COMPACT_ATOMS: atom_id res chain seq x y z
N MET A 1 -39.16 13.38 -6.95
CA MET A 1 -37.80 12.95 -6.59
C MET A 1 -37.65 13.25 -5.12
N SER A 2 -37.50 12.21 -4.29
CA SER A 2 -37.43 12.40 -2.84
C SER A 2 -36.00 12.85 -2.48
N GLU A 3 -35.86 13.76 -1.52
CA GLU A 3 -34.55 14.25 -1.05
C GLU A 3 -33.68 13.13 -0.45
N MET A 4 -34.27 11.99 -0.08
CA MET A 4 -33.56 10.77 0.36
C MET A 4 -32.74 10.13 -0.75
N ASP A 5 -33.23 10.12 -2.00
CA ASP A 5 -32.50 9.51 -3.13
C ASP A 5 -31.20 10.28 -3.43
N GLY A 6 -31.22 11.61 -3.30
CA GLY A 6 -30.04 12.46 -3.56
C GLY A 6 -28.95 12.37 -2.49
N PHE A 7 -29.30 12.02 -1.25
CA PHE A 7 -28.32 11.84 -0.17
C PHE A 7 -27.63 10.47 -0.25
N GLU A 8 -28.36 9.42 -0.61
CA GLU A 8 -27.78 8.09 -0.85
C GLU A 8 -26.85 8.07 -2.06
N ASP A 9 -27.21 8.78 -3.14
CA ASP A 9 -26.34 8.97 -4.31
C ASP A 9 -25.04 9.70 -3.95
N LEU A 10 -25.11 10.75 -3.12
CA LEU A 10 -23.95 11.51 -2.66
C LEU A 10 -22.99 10.65 -1.81
N ILE A 11 -23.53 9.81 -0.92
CA ILE A 11 -22.72 8.88 -0.11
C ILE A 11 -22.08 7.82 -1.00
N GLY A 12 -22.79 7.32 -2.02
CA GLY A 12 -22.27 6.37 -2.98
C GLY A 12 -21.12 6.95 -3.83
N GLU A 13 -21.21 8.20 -4.24
CA GLU A 13 -20.14 8.91 -4.96
C GLU A 13 -18.92 9.13 -4.06
N PHE A 14 -19.12 9.55 -2.81
CA PHE A 14 -18.03 9.75 -1.86
C PHE A 14 -17.29 8.45 -1.51
N ALA A 15 -18.03 7.35 -1.35
CA ALA A 15 -17.44 6.02 -1.11
C ALA A 15 -16.56 5.56 -2.29
N LYS A 16 -17.02 5.77 -3.53
CA LYS A 16 -16.23 5.47 -4.75
C LYS A 16 -14.98 6.35 -4.85
N GLU A 17 -15.07 7.63 -4.48
CA GLU A 17 -13.90 8.53 -4.50
C GLU A 17 -12.86 8.12 -3.45
N LEU A 18 -13.31 7.76 -2.25
CA LEU A 18 -12.45 7.22 -1.19
C LEU A 18 -11.77 5.92 -1.61
N GLU A 19 -12.52 5.00 -2.23
CA GLU A 19 -11.99 3.75 -2.76
C GLU A 19 -10.96 4.02 -3.87
N GLY A 20 -11.23 4.95 -4.77
CA GLY A 20 -10.30 5.38 -5.81
C GLY A 20 -8.99 5.93 -5.25
N LYS A 21 -9.07 6.83 -4.25
CA LYS A 21 -7.90 7.38 -3.56
C LYS A 21 -7.12 6.33 -2.77
N ALA A 22 -7.81 5.39 -2.12
CA ALA A 22 -7.17 4.27 -1.43
C ALA A 22 -6.43 3.37 -2.41
N LEU A 23 -7.04 3.07 -3.57
CA LEU A 23 -6.40 2.29 -4.64
C LEU A 23 -5.19 3.02 -5.22
N GLU A 24 -5.28 4.31 -5.49
CA GLU A 24 -4.13 5.12 -5.95
C GLU A 24 -2.99 5.13 -4.93
N HIS A 25 -3.32 5.26 -3.64
CA HIS A 25 -2.33 5.22 -2.57
C HIS A 25 -1.65 3.85 -2.47
N VAL A 26 -2.44 2.77 -2.47
CA VAL A 26 -1.93 1.40 -2.45
C VAL A 26 -1.07 1.11 -3.69
N ALA A 27 -1.51 1.55 -4.88
CA ALA A 27 -0.74 1.40 -6.11
C ALA A 27 0.59 2.16 -6.04
N SER A 28 0.59 3.40 -5.54
CA SER A 28 1.82 4.19 -5.34
C SER A 28 2.79 3.51 -4.37
N THR A 29 2.27 2.97 -3.26
CA THR A 29 3.06 2.25 -2.26
C THR A 29 3.62 0.94 -2.84
N ALA A 30 2.83 0.19 -3.61
CA ALA A 30 3.27 -1.02 -4.31
C ALA A 30 4.40 -0.72 -5.31
N PHE A 31 4.31 0.39 -6.05
CA PHE A 31 5.40 0.82 -6.95
C PHE A 31 6.70 1.12 -6.20
N LYS A 32 6.61 1.78 -5.04
CA LYS A 32 7.78 2.05 -4.18
C LYS A 32 8.38 0.76 -3.64
N ALA A 33 7.53 -0.16 -3.16
CA ALA A 33 7.94 -1.47 -2.67
C ALA A 33 8.63 -2.29 -3.75
N ALA A 34 8.08 -2.34 -4.97
CA ALA A 34 8.67 -3.01 -6.13
C ALA A 34 10.06 -2.44 -6.45
N ARG A 35 10.18 -1.10 -6.50
CA ARG A 35 11.44 -0.43 -6.82
C ARG A 35 12.53 -0.76 -5.80
N LEU A 36 12.21 -0.70 -4.51
CA LEU A 36 13.17 -1.00 -3.44
C LEU A 36 13.55 -2.49 -3.43
N SER A 37 12.58 -3.39 -3.62
CA SER A 37 12.83 -4.83 -3.76
C SER A 37 13.79 -5.13 -4.93
N GLY A 38 13.61 -4.45 -6.06
CA GLY A 38 14.52 -4.56 -7.22
C GLY A 38 15.93 -4.05 -6.94
N LEU A 39 16.09 -2.98 -6.14
CA LEU A 39 17.39 -2.48 -5.71
C LEU A 39 18.10 -3.49 -4.80
N VAL A 40 17.39 -4.09 -3.84
CA VAL A 40 17.96 -5.15 -2.98
C VAL A 40 18.47 -6.31 -3.82
N MET A 41 17.68 -6.79 -4.79
CA MET A 41 18.10 -7.86 -5.69
C MET A 41 19.35 -7.49 -6.50
N LYS A 42 19.42 -6.25 -6.99
CA LYS A 42 20.56 -5.77 -7.76
C LYS A 42 21.83 -5.72 -6.91
N GLU A 43 21.78 -5.07 -5.74
CA GLU A 43 22.93 -4.93 -4.84
C GLU A 43 23.39 -6.28 -4.29
N ALA A 44 22.45 -7.15 -3.91
CA ALA A 44 22.75 -8.50 -3.45
C ALA A 44 23.53 -9.30 -4.51
N ARG A 45 23.13 -9.17 -5.79
CA ARG A 45 23.85 -9.79 -6.91
C ARG A 45 25.25 -9.21 -7.09
N GLU A 46 25.41 -7.89 -6.98
CA GLU A 46 26.70 -7.20 -7.10
C GLU A 46 27.66 -7.60 -5.95
N CYS A 47 27.14 -7.85 -4.76
CA CYS A 47 27.90 -8.34 -3.61
C CYS A 47 28.14 -9.86 -3.62
N GLY A 48 27.64 -10.60 -4.61
CA GLY A 48 27.82 -12.05 -4.72
C GLY A 48 26.99 -12.87 -3.73
N LEU A 49 25.88 -12.33 -3.21
CA LEU A 49 24.98 -13.08 -2.33
C LEU A 49 24.26 -14.22 -3.09
N PRO A 50 23.97 -15.34 -2.41
CA PRO A 50 23.13 -16.39 -2.98
C PRO A 50 21.76 -15.85 -3.39
N LYS A 51 21.26 -16.33 -4.54
CA LYS A 51 19.98 -15.88 -5.11
C LYS A 51 18.82 -15.98 -4.11
N ASP A 52 18.70 -17.10 -3.41
CA ASP A 52 17.59 -17.35 -2.47
C ASP A 52 17.62 -16.37 -1.28
N LEU A 53 18.81 -15.97 -0.83
CA LEU A 53 18.95 -14.96 0.22
C LEU A 53 18.53 -13.58 -0.29
N ALA A 54 18.93 -13.21 -1.51
CA ALA A 54 18.51 -11.96 -2.13
C ALA A 54 16.98 -11.88 -2.31
N GLU A 55 16.36 -12.97 -2.77
CA GLU A 55 14.91 -13.08 -2.92
C GLU A 55 14.19 -12.96 -1.57
N GLY A 56 14.72 -13.59 -0.52
CA GLY A 56 14.19 -13.45 0.84
C GLY A 56 14.29 -12.01 1.38
N MET A 57 15.42 -11.34 1.14
CA MET A 57 15.60 -9.93 1.53
C MET A 57 14.64 -9.00 0.79
N ALA A 58 14.46 -9.20 -0.52
CA ALA A 58 13.52 -8.42 -1.33
C ALA A 58 12.06 -8.67 -0.89
N ALA A 59 11.69 -9.92 -0.60
CA ALA A 59 10.36 -10.27 -0.09
C ALA A 59 10.08 -9.60 1.27
N ASN A 60 11.06 -9.55 2.18
CA ASN A 60 10.93 -8.86 3.46
C ASN A 60 10.67 -7.36 3.28
N VAL A 61 11.40 -6.71 2.34
CA VAL A 61 11.19 -5.28 2.03
C VAL A 61 9.78 -5.03 1.49
N TRP A 62 9.32 -5.87 0.57
CA TRP A 62 7.95 -5.79 0.06
C TRP A 62 6.94 -5.86 1.21
N GLN A 63 7.06 -6.84 2.09
CA GLN A 63 6.15 -7.02 3.22
C GLN A 63 6.18 -5.84 4.18
N ILE A 64 7.35 -5.36 4.59
CA ILE A 64 7.47 -4.21 5.52
C ILE A 64 6.74 -2.98 4.99
N ILE A 65 6.83 -2.71 3.69
CA ILE A 65 6.23 -1.53 3.06
C ILE A 65 4.73 -1.72 2.81
N MET A 66 4.32 -2.93 2.44
CA MET A 66 2.94 -3.23 2.07
C MET A 66 2.05 -3.60 3.26
N ILE A 67 2.62 -3.95 4.43
CA ILE A 67 1.84 -4.11 5.66
C ILE A 67 1.25 -2.74 5.99
N PRO A 68 -0.10 -2.59 5.99
CA PRO A 68 -0.73 -1.38 6.47
C PRO A 68 -0.26 -1.19 7.91
N SER A 69 0.41 -0.07 8.22
CA SER A 69 0.76 0.18 9.60
C SER A 69 -0.56 0.31 10.37
N SER A 70 -0.87 -0.66 11.20
CA SER A 70 -1.91 -0.55 12.23
C SER A 70 -1.56 0.48 13.31
N ALA A 71 -0.58 1.35 13.05
CA ALA A 71 0.01 2.31 13.96
C ALA A 71 -0.59 3.73 13.87
N GLN A 72 -1.74 3.90 13.21
CA GLN A 72 -2.62 5.04 13.44
C GLN A 72 -3.96 4.55 14.00
N ILE A 73 -3.91 3.79 15.10
CA ILE A 73 -5.00 3.85 16.06
C ILE A 73 -4.88 5.25 16.67
N VAL A 74 -5.59 6.21 16.11
CA VAL A 74 -5.85 7.47 16.81
C VAL A 74 -6.76 7.05 17.96
N GLU A 75 -6.24 7.05 19.19
CA GLU A 75 -7.08 7.01 20.38
C GLU A 75 -7.98 8.25 20.33
N ALA A 76 -9.17 8.09 19.76
CA ALA A 76 -10.26 8.99 19.97
C ALA A 76 -10.83 8.68 21.36
N GLY A 77 -10.31 9.34 22.38
CA GLY A 77 -10.98 9.38 23.68
C GLY A 77 -10.06 9.65 24.85
N GLU A 78 -9.88 10.92 25.18
CA GLU A 78 -10.28 11.48 26.48
C GLU A 78 -10.89 12.87 26.27
#